data_AF-A0A9X1AJG4-F1
#
_entry.id   AF-A0A9X1AJG4-F1
#
_cell.length_a   1.000
_cell.length_b   1.000
_cell.length_c   1.000
_cell.angle_alpha   90.00
_cell.angle_beta   90.00
_cell.angle_gamma   90.00
#
_symmetry.space_group_name_H-M   'P 1'
#
loop_
_entity.id
_entity.type
_entity.pdbx_description
1 polymer ?
#
loop_
_entity_poly.entity_id
_entity_poly.type
_entity_poly.pdbx_seq_one_letter_code
_entity_poly.pdbx_strand_id
1 'polypeptide(L)'
;MTALDIAVLLLIGGLAIRGFIAGFVTESLSLGALIAGMVAVRLFHTPATGLLTGLIGTEYGAALLAFALVFGIVFGLGKWLARSIGGRTKSSVLGMVDRLLGLGFGAVKGLLVATICYVIFSIGYDALYGTETNRPDWMRLSRSYPLLSASGSAMSQWIAENSRQGGLLGGAESGNESDNAVE
;
A
#
# COMPACT_ATOMS: atom_id res chain seq x y z
N MET A 1 8.47 -4.04 -26.54
CA MET A 1 8.01 -4.45 -25.20
C MET A 1 9.23 -4.70 -24.36
N THR A 2 9.44 -3.89 -23.32
CA THR A 2 10.54 -4.03 -22.36
C THR A 2 10.33 -5.28 -21.51
N ALA A 3 11.39 -5.78 -20.86
CA ALA A 3 11.27 -6.91 -19.92
C ALA A 3 10.27 -6.63 -18.78
N LEU A 4 10.12 -5.35 -18.43
CA LEU A 4 9.15 -4.86 -17.46
C LEU A 4 7.72 -5.02 -17.96
N ASP A 5 7.44 -4.66 -19.21
CA ASP A 5 6.12 -4.81 -19.82
C ASP A 5 5.68 -6.28 -19.80
N ILE A 6 6.60 -7.21 -20.06
CA ILE A 6 6.33 -8.66 -20.04
C ILE A 6 6.01 -9.12 -18.61
N ALA A 7 6.79 -8.69 -17.61
CA ALA A 7 6.56 -9.05 -16.22
C ALA A 7 5.20 -8.54 -15.71
N VAL A 8 4.85 -7.30 -16.04
CA VAL A 8 3.57 -6.68 -15.68
C VAL A 8 2.41 -7.44 -16.34
N LEU A 9 2.52 -7.75 -17.64
CA LEU A 9 1.49 -8.50 -18.36
C LEU A 9 1.30 -9.91 -17.80
N LEU A 10 2.37 -10.60 -17.42
CA LEU A 10 2.29 -11.92 -16.78
C LEU A 10 1.62 -11.84 -15.41
N LEU A 11 1.91 -10.81 -14.63
CA LEU A 11 1.33 -10.62 -13.30
C LEU A 11 -0.18 -10.31 -13.41
N ILE A 12 -0.55 -9.39 -14.29
CA ILE A 12 -1.96 -9.06 -14.57
C ILE A 12 -2.69 -10.29 -15.10
N GLY A 13 -2.15 -10.95 -16.12
CA GLY A 13 -2.75 -12.13 -16.74
C GLY A 13 -2.90 -13.28 -15.75
N GLY A 14 -1.87 -13.56 -14.95
CA GLY A 14 -1.91 -14.59 -13.91
C GLY A 14 -2.97 -14.30 -12.84
N LEU A 15 -3.08 -13.05 -12.39
CA LEU A 15 -4.08 -12.66 -11.39
C LEU A 15 -5.50 -12.60 -11.99
N ALA A 16 -5.64 -12.27 -13.27
CA ALA A 16 -6.90 -12.35 -14.00
C ALA A 16 -7.39 -13.80 -14.13
N ILE A 17 -6.50 -14.74 -14.50
CA ILE A 17 -6.82 -16.18 -14.57
C ILE A 17 -7.20 -16.70 -13.17
N ARG A 18 -6.44 -16.32 -12.13
CA ARG A 18 -6.77 -16.69 -10.75
C ARG A 18 -8.13 -16.14 -10.33
N GLY A 19 -8.46 -14.91 -10.72
CA GLY A 19 -9.76 -14.27 -10.49
C GLY A 19 -10.91 -15.00 -11.21
N PHE A 20 -10.67 -15.46 -12.44
CA PHE A 20 -11.63 -16.30 -13.18
C PHE A 20 -11.89 -17.64 -12.48
N ILE A 21 -10.85 -18.30 -11.97
CA ILE A 21 -10.97 -19.57 -11.24
C ILE A 21 -11.72 -19.38 -9.90
N ALA A 22 -11.42 -18.29 -9.19
CA ALA A 22 -12.01 -17.99 -7.89
C ALA A 22 -13.47 -17.49 -8.00
N GLY A 23 -13.80 -16.69 -9.02
CA GLY A 23 -15.08 -16.01 -9.18
C GLY A 23 -15.13 -14.63 -8.49
N PHE A 24 -16.00 -13.74 -8.99
CA PHE A 24 -16.13 -12.37 -8.47
C PHE A 24 -16.61 -12.32 -7.02
N VAL A 25 -17.61 -13.12 -6.66
CA VAL A 25 -18.15 -13.17 -5.29
C VAL A 25 -17.05 -13.57 -4.30
N THR A 26 -16.31 -14.64 -4.57
CA THR A 26 -15.22 -15.07 -3.67
C THR A 26 -14.12 -14.02 -3.57
N GLU A 27 -13.75 -13.39 -4.69
CA GLU A 27 -12.66 -12.41 -4.68
C GLU A 27 -13.08 -11.09 -3.98
N SER A 28 -14.35 -10.68 -4.11
CA SER A 28 -14.93 -9.52 -3.41
C SER A 28 -15.06 -9.76 -1.90
N LEU A 29 -15.58 -10.93 -1.50
CA LEU A 29 -15.62 -11.31 -0.08
C LEU A 29 -14.21 -11.46 0.50
N SER A 30 -13.23 -11.90 -0.29
CA SER A 30 -11.83 -11.97 0.16
C SER A 30 -11.23 -10.58 0.38
N LEU A 31 -11.63 -9.54 -0.38
CA LEU A 31 -11.26 -8.16 -0.07
C LEU A 31 -11.99 -7.66 1.18
N GLY A 32 -13.27 -7.99 1.33
CA GLY A 32 -14.02 -7.70 2.56
C GLY A 32 -13.35 -8.29 3.80
N ALA A 33 -12.87 -9.54 3.71
CA ALA A 33 -12.11 -10.20 4.77
C ALA A 33 -10.78 -9.50 5.07
N LEU A 34 -10.12 -8.95 4.06
CA LEU A 34 -8.88 -8.17 4.23
C LEU A 34 -9.15 -6.87 4.99
N ILE A 35 -10.20 -6.14 4.61
CA ILE A 35 -10.62 -4.91 5.30
C ILE A 35 -11.04 -5.24 6.74
N ALA A 36 -11.82 -6.29 6.95
CA ALA A 36 -12.20 -6.75 8.28
C ALA A 36 -10.98 -7.12 9.13
N GLY A 37 -9.98 -7.78 8.54
CA GLY A 37 -8.71 -8.07 9.21
C GLY A 37 -7.95 -6.80 9.63
N MET A 38 -7.87 -5.80 8.75
CA MET A 38 -7.25 -4.51 9.06
C MET A 38 -7.98 -3.79 10.21
N VAL A 39 -9.32 -3.76 10.17
CA VAL A 39 -10.15 -3.19 11.24
C VAL A 39 -9.95 -3.94 12.55
N ALA A 40 -9.94 -5.27 12.50
CA ALA A 40 -9.74 -6.10 13.69
C ALA A 40 -8.37 -5.85 14.32
N VAL A 41 -7.30 -5.76 13.54
CA VAL A 41 -5.99 -5.35 14.05
C VAL A 41 -6.10 -3.99 14.73
N ARG A 42 -6.69 -2.99 14.06
CA ARG A 42 -6.80 -1.63 14.61
C ARG A 42 -7.54 -1.57 15.95
N LEU A 43 -8.49 -2.48 16.19
CA LEU A 43 -9.27 -2.57 17.43
C LEU A 43 -8.60 -3.43 18.50
N PHE A 44 -8.01 -4.56 18.11
CA PHE A 44 -7.53 -5.58 19.04
C PHE A 44 -6.00 -5.61 19.20
N HIS A 45 -5.26 -4.75 18.49
CA HIS A 45 -3.79 -4.73 18.57
C HIS A 45 -3.27 -4.49 19.99
N THR A 46 -3.77 -3.47 20.70
CA THR A 46 -3.34 -3.15 22.07
C THR A 46 -3.64 -4.28 23.06
N PRO A 47 -4.89 -4.79 23.19
CA PRO A 47 -5.17 -5.88 24.12
C PRO A 47 -4.44 -7.18 23.74
N ALA A 48 -4.31 -7.50 22.45
CA ALA A 48 -3.57 -8.68 22.01
C ALA A 48 -2.07 -8.56 22.32
N THR A 49 -1.48 -7.37 22.14
CA THR A 49 -0.07 -7.14 22.47
C THR A 49 0.16 -7.32 23.97
N GLY A 50 -0.68 -6.73 24.82
CA GLY A 50 -0.55 -6.85 26.28
C GLY A 50 -0.59 -8.29 26.80
N LEU A 51 -1.45 -9.14 26.22
CA LEU A 51 -1.50 -10.58 26.55
C LEU A 51 -0.23 -11.32 26.13
N LEU A 52 0.40 -10.88 25.04
CA LEU A 52 1.57 -11.51 24.44
C LEU A 52 2.90 -10.99 25.03
N THR A 53 2.94 -9.77 25.57
CA THR A 53 4.16 -9.19 26.15
C THR A 53 4.73 -10.08 27.27
N GLY A 54 3.86 -10.68 28.08
CA GLY A 54 4.26 -11.61 29.13
C GLY A 54 4.87 -12.93 28.64
N LEU A 55 4.61 -13.33 27.39
CA LEU A 55 5.08 -14.59 26.81
C LEU A 55 6.34 -14.41 25.94
N ILE A 56 6.45 -13.28 25.21
CA ILE A 56 7.56 -13.00 24.29
C ILE A 56 8.69 -12.21 24.97
N GLY A 57 8.41 -11.51 26.08
CA GLY A 57 9.39 -10.74 26.83
C GLY A 57 9.91 -9.48 26.14
N THR A 58 9.52 -9.23 24.89
CA THR A 58 9.82 -8.00 24.13
C THR A 58 8.55 -7.37 23.61
N GLU A 59 8.42 -6.06 23.76
CA GLU A 59 7.23 -5.31 23.32
C GLU A 59 7.05 -5.36 21.80
N TYR A 60 8.14 -5.16 21.05
CA TYR A 60 8.12 -5.23 19.59
C TYR A 60 7.75 -6.62 19.06
N GLY A 61 8.30 -7.69 19.65
CA GLY A 61 7.99 -9.06 19.24
C GLY A 61 6.54 -9.42 19.55
N ALA A 62 6.03 -9.02 20.71
CA ALA A 62 4.64 -9.19 21.08
C ALA A 62 3.68 -8.44 20.14
N ALA A 63 4.02 -7.19 19.78
CA ALA A 63 3.22 -6.38 18.86
C ALA A 63 3.13 -6.99 17.45
N LEU A 64 4.26 -7.49 16.93
CA LEU A 64 4.30 -8.13 15.62
C LEU A 64 3.50 -9.43 15.60
N LEU A 65 3.63 -10.25 16.65
CA LEU A 65 2.88 -11.50 16.76
C LEU A 65 1.38 -11.25 16.97
N ALA A 66 1.01 -10.26 17.79
CA ALA A 66 -0.37 -9.83 17.97
C ALA A 66 -0.99 -9.38 16.64
N PHE A 67 -0.27 -8.57 15.87
CA PHE A 67 -0.68 -8.18 14.52
C PHE A 67 -0.93 -9.41 13.63
N ALA A 68 0.06 -10.32 13.55
CA ALA A 68 -0.01 -11.50 12.69
C ALA A 68 -1.15 -12.45 13.09
N LEU A 69 -1.36 -12.67 14.39
CA LEU A 69 -2.42 -13.53 14.91
C LEU A 69 -3.81 -12.93 14.66
N VAL A 70 -4.03 -11.67 15.06
CA VAL A 70 -5.34 -11.03 14.90
C VAL A 70 -5.71 -10.92 13.43
N PHE A 71 -4.80 -10.40 12.60
CA PHE A 71 -5.02 -10.31 11.16
C PHE A 71 -5.23 -11.68 10.55
N GLY A 72 -4.35 -12.64 10.85
CA GLY A 72 -4.36 -13.98 10.28
C GLY A 72 -5.62 -14.76 10.59
N ILE A 73 -6.10 -14.71 11.84
CA ILE A 73 -7.34 -15.37 12.26
C ILE A 73 -8.54 -14.77 11.52
N VAL A 74 -8.71 -13.45 11.55
CA VAL A 74 -9.87 -12.78 10.95
C VAL A 74 -9.88 -12.92 9.43
N PHE A 75 -8.73 -12.67 8.79
CA PHE A 75 -8.58 -12.83 7.35
C PHE A 75 -8.75 -14.30 6.94
N GLY A 76 -8.18 -15.24 7.69
CA GLY A 76 -8.29 -16.67 7.43
C GLY A 76 -9.73 -17.17 7.47
N LEU A 77 -10.47 -16.83 8.54
CA LEU A 77 -11.88 -17.15 8.69
C LEU A 77 -12.73 -16.51 7.59
N GLY A 78 -12.51 -15.22 7.31
CA GLY A 78 -13.21 -14.51 6.25
C GLY A 78 -12.95 -15.12 4.86
N LYS A 79 -11.70 -15.51 4.57
CA LYS A 79 -11.33 -16.17 3.31
C LYS A 79 -11.89 -17.59 3.21
N TRP A 80 -12.03 -18.31 4.31
CA TRP A 80 -12.71 -19.60 4.34
C TRP A 80 -14.19 -19.43 4.03
N LEU A 81 -14.85 -18.46 4.68
CA LEU A 81 -16.26 -18.14 4.44
C LEU A 81 -16.52 -17.69 2.99
N ALA A 82 -15.65 -16.85 2.43
CA ALA A 82 -15.71 -16.39 1.05
C ALA A 82 -15.70 -17.56 0.03
N ARG A 83 -14.87 -18.57 0.30
CA ARG A 83 -14.77 -19.78 -0.54
C ARG A 83 -16.00 -20.67 -0.40
N SER A 84 -16.51 -20.83 0.82
CA SER A 84 -17.74 -21.59 1.09
C SER A 84 -18.96 -20.97 0.42
N ILE A 85 -19.09 -19.64 0.44
CA ILE A 85 -20.20 -18.93 -0.17
C ILE A 85 -20.09 -18.95 -1.71
N GLY A 86 -18.93 -18.59 -2.27
CA GLY A 86 -18.77 -18.59 -3.74
C GLY A 86 -18.82 -19.97 -4.37
N GLY A 87 -18.61 -21.04 -3.60
CA GLY A 87 -18.86 -22.42 -4.03
C GLY A 87 -20.34 -22.74 -4.28
N ARG A 88 -21.27 -22.11 -3.53
CA ARG A 88 -22.71 -22.42 -3.56
C ARG A 88 -23.46 -21.73 -4.70
N THR A 89 -22.95 -20.60 -5.21
CA THR A 89 -23.56 -19.83 -6.31
C THR A 89 -23.37 -20.49 -7.69
N LYS A 90 -22.69 -21.64 -7.77
CA LYS A 90 -22.21 -22.26 -9.01
C LYS A 90 -23.24 -23.07 -9.80
N SER A 91 -24.47 -23.24 -9.31
CA SER A 91 -25.46 -24.15 -9.93
C SER A 91 -26.31 -23.56 -11.06
N SER A 92 -26.04 -22.33 -11.52
CA SER A 92 -26.86 -21.66 -12.54
C SER A 92 -26.00 -20.89 -13.57
N VAL A 93 -26.63 -20.38 -14.63
CA VAL A 93 -26.06 -19.48 -15.65
C VAL A 93 -25.28 -18.30 -15.02
N LEU A 94 -25.68 -17.88 -13.82
CA LEU A 94 -24.97 -16.89 -13.01
C LEU A 94 -23.51 -17.27 -12.70
N GLY A 95 -23.18 -18.56 -12.63
CA GLY A 95 -21.83 -19.03 -12.37
C GLY A 95 -20.83 -18.66 -13.47
N MET A 96 -21.26 -18.56 -14.73
CA MET A 96 -20.40 -18.11 -15.83
C MET A 96 -20.17 -16.60 -15.78
N VAL A 97 -21.23 -15.82 -15.49
CA VAL A 97 -21.14 -14.36 -15.34
C VAL A 97 -20.23 -13.99 -14.16
N ASP A 98 -20.37 -14.69 -13.02
CA ASP A 98 -19.52 -14.49 -11.84
C ASP A 98 -18.03 -14.73 -12.14
N ARG A 99 -17.72 -15.73 -12.97
CA ARG A 99 -16.34 -16.01 -13.39
C ARG A 99 -15.78 -14.93 -14.32
N LEU A 100 -16.57 -14.43 -15.26
CA LEU A 100 -16.16 -13.33 -16.16
C LEU A 100 -15.93 -12.03 -15.39
N LEU A 101 -16.82 -11.70 -14.44
CA LEU A 101 -16.60 -10.59 -13.52
C LEU A 101 -15.37 -10.84 -12.64
N GLY A 102 -15.13 -12.08 -12.24
CA GLY A 102 -13.95 -12.51 -11.49
C GLY A 102 -12.65 -12.31 -12.27
N LEU A 103 -12.68 -12.53 -13.59
CA LEU A 103 -11.57 -12.22 -14.49
C LEU A 103 -11.28 -10.72 -14.48
N GLY A 104 -12.30 -9.88 -14.71
CA GLY A 104 -12.16 -8.42 -14.70
C GLY A 104 -11.62 -7.90 -13.37
N PHE A 105 -12.20 -8.36 -12.25
CA PHE A 105 -11.74 -8.00 -10.92
C PHE A 105 -10.32 -8.50 -10.62
N GLY A 106 -10.00 -9.71 -11.07
CA GLY A 106 -8.65 -10.29 -11.01
C GLY A 106 -7.63 -9.50 -11.81
N ALA A 107 -8.02 -8.97 -12.98
CA ALA A 107 -7.17 -8.11 -13.81
C ALA A 107 -6.93 -6.75 -13.15
N VAL A 108 -7.96 -6.11 -12.59
CA VAL A 108 -7.82 -4.84 -11.85
C VAL A 108 -6.92 -5.03 -10.63
N LYS A 109 -7.14 -6.08 -9.84
CA LYS A 109 -6.27 -6.43 -8.72
C LYS A 109 -4.86 -6.77 -9.19
N GLY A 110 -4.73 -7.48 -10.30
CA GLY A 110 -3.46 -7.78 -10.96
C GLY A 110 -2.68 -6.53 -11.31
N LEU A 111 -3.36 -5.52 -11.87
CA LEU A 111 -2.78 -4.23 -12.19
C LEU A 111 -2.32 -3.50 -10.92
N LEU A 112 -3.14 -3.48 -9.87
CA LEU A 112 -2.75 -2.88 -8.59
C LEU A 112 -1.49 -3.55 -8.01
N VAL A 113 -1.45 -4.88 -7.98
CA VAL A 113 -0.28 -5.62 -7.49
C VAL A 113 0.95 -5.37 -8.38
N ALA A 114 0.78 -5.35 -9.70
CA ALA A 114 1.86 -5.06 -10.63
C ALA A 114 2.43 -3.65 -10.42
N THR A 115 1.57 -2.64 -10.21
CA THR A 115 1.99 -1.27 -9.90
C THR A 115 2.77 -1.20 -8.59
N ILE A 116 2.29 -1.88 -7.53
CA ILE A 116 3.00 -1.93 -6.25
C ILE A 116 4.37 -2.60 -6.43
N CYS A 117 4.44 -3.73 -7.13
CA CYS A 117 5.69 -4.42 -7.43
C CYS A 117 6.64 -3.53 -8.24
N TYR A 118 6.13 -2.78 -9.22
CA TYR A 118 6.91 -1.83 -10.01
C TYR A 118 7.51 -0.73 -9.14
N VAL A 119 6.71 -0.12 -8.26
CA VAL A 119 7.20 0.95 -7.36
C VAL A 119 8.29 0.40 -6.42
N ILE A 120 8.07 -0.77 -5.82
CA ILE A 120 9.06 -1.41 -4.96
C ILE A 120 10.34 -1.73 -5.74
N PHE A 121 10.22 -2.25 -6.95
CA PHE A 121 11.36 -2.55 -7.81
C PHE A 121 12.12 -1.29 -8.23
N SER A 122 11.42 -0.21 -8.59
CA SER A 122 12.01 1.07 -8.94
C SER A 122 12.81 1.64 -7.75
N ILE A 123 12.21 1.68 -6.56
CA ILE A 123 12.87 2.17 -5.35
C ILE A 123 14.07 1.30 -5.00
N GLY A 124 13.93 -0.03 -5.07
CA GLY A 124 15.02 -0.96 -4.80
C GLY A 124 16.17 -0.84 -5.81
N TYR A 125 15.86 -0.65 -7.08
CA TYR A 125 16.85 -0.42 -8.12
C TYR A 125 17.59 0.90 -7.90
N ASP A 126 16.87 1.99 -7.63
CA ASP A 126 17.46 3.30 -7.36
C ASP A 126 18.33 3.29 -6.09
N ALA A 127 17.93 2.52 -5.06
CA ALA A 127 18.69 2.35 -3.83
C ALA A 127 19.96 1.48 -4.01
N LEU A 128 19.96 0.52 -4.93
CA LEU A 128 21.09 -0.38 -5.19
C LEU A 128 22.10 0.19 -6.19
N TYR A 129 21.65 0.98 -7.18
CA TYR A 129 22.50 1.46 -8.28
C TYR A 129 22.85 2.96 -8.20
N GLY A 130 22.29 3.71 -7.24
CA GLY A 130 22.72 5.08 -6.91
C GLY A 130 22.18 6.15 -7.88
N THR A 131 21.83 7.32 -7.31
CA THR A 131 21.13 8.43 -7.99
C THR A 131 22.07 9.39 -8.75
N GLU A 132 23.33 9.02 -9.00
CA GLU A 132 24.34 9.93 -9.56
C GLU A 132 24.99 9.32 -10.81
N THR A 133 24.44 9.63 -11.99
CA THR A 133 25.18 10.24 -13.12
C THR A 133 24.23 10.38 -14.32
N ASN A 134 23.97 11.64 -14.68
CA ASN A 134 23.31 12.10 -15.91
C ASN A 134 21.79 11.82 -15.99
N ARG A 135 20.97 12.85 -15.72
CA ARG A 135 19.49 12.82 -15.91
C ARG A 135 19.18 12.29 -17.32
N PRO A 136 18.73 11.04 -17.47
CA PRO A 136 18.66 10.38 -18.78
C PRO A 136 17.56 10.97 -19.68
N ASP A 137 17.76 10.88 -21.01
CA ASP A 137 16.98 11.59 -22.04
C ASP A 137 15.46 11.33 -21.99
N TRP A 138 15.04 10.21 -21.41
CA TRP A 138 13.62 9.88 -21.19
C TRP A 138 12.90 10.77 -20.17
N MET A 139 13.62 11.46 -19.28
CA MET A 139 13.04 12.52 -18.43
C MET A 139 12.95 13.86 -19.15
N ARG A 140 13.93 14.20 -20.01
CA ARG A 140 13.94 15.45 -20.79
C ARG A 140 12.84 15.47 -21.87
N LEU A 141 12.49 14.32 -22.42
CA LEU A 141 11.47 14.19 -23.47
C LEU A 141 10.02 14.14 -22.93
N SER A 142 9.83 14.14 -21.61
CA SER A 142 8.49 13.96 -21.04
C SER A 142 7.66 15.25 -21.07
N ARG A 143 6.57 15.23 -21.83
CA ARG A 143 5.54 16.29 -21.87
C ARG A 143 4.92 16.62 -20.51
N SER A 144 4.99 15.69 -19.56
CA SER A 144 4.42 15.85 -18.23
C SER A 144 5.32 16.66 -17.31
N TYR A 145 6.62 16.71 -17.58
CA TYR A 145 7.60 17.43 -16.77
C TYR A 145 7.22 18.91 -16.49
N PRO A 146 6.84 19.73 -17.49
CA PRO A 146 6.45 21.13 -17.24
C PRO A 146 5.19 21.28 -16.35
N LEU A 147 4.23 20.34 -16.43
CA LEU A 147 3.02 20.38 -15.59
C LEU A 147 3.34 20.01 -14.14
N LEU A 148 4.23 19.05 -13.94
CA LEU A 148 4.71 18.62 -12.63
C LEU A 148 5.58 19.69 -11.97
N SER A 149 6.48 20.35 -12.72
CA SER A 149 7.28 21.45 -12.19
C SER A 149 6.43 22.69 -11.87
N ALA A 150 5.43 22.99 -12.69
CA ALA A 150 4.51 24.10 -12.42
C ALA A 150 3.72 23.86 -11.13
N SER A 151 3.13 22.67 -10.97
CA SER A 151 2.38 22.29 -9.77
C SER A 151 3.27 22.26 -8.53
N GLY A 152 4.50 21.75 -8.65
CA GLY A 152 5.48 21.73 -7.56
C GLY A 152 5.90 23.13 -7.13
N SER A 153 6.14 24.04 -8.08
CA SER A 153 6.48 25.43 -7.78
C SER A 153 5.33 26.16 -7.08
N ALA A 154 4.08 25.96 -7.51
CA ALA A 154 2.90 26.56 -6.89
C ALA A 154 2.66 26.05 -5.46
N MET A 155 2.83 24.74 -5.23
CA MET A 155 2.72 24.16 -3.89
C MET A 155 3.81 24.69 -2.95
N SER A 156 5.05 24.77 -3.44
CA SER A 156 6.16 25.31 -2.63
C SER A 156 5.97 26.78 -2.25
N GLN A 157 5.38 27.59 -3.15
CA GLN A 157 5.05 28.98 -2.88
C GLN A 157 3.91 29.09 -1.86
N TRP A 158 2.88 28.25 -1.96
CA TRP A 158 1.80 28.21 -0.98
C TRP A 158 2.29 27.81 0.41
N ILE A 159 3.16 26.80 0.50
CA ILE A 159 3.77 26.37 1.76
C ILE A 159 4.66 27.48 2.33
N ALA A 160 5.48 28.13 1.50
CA ALA A 160 6.33 29.24 1.92
C ALA A 160 5.49 30.42 2.44
N GLU A 161 4.40 30.77 1.77
CA GLU A 161 3.48 31.83 2.18
C GLU A 161 2.75 31.49 3.49
N ASN A 162 2.27 30.24 3.62
CA ASN A 162 1.54 29.78 4.80
C ASN A 162 2.47 29.60 6.03
N SER A 163 3.76 29.33 5.81
CA SER A 163 4.76 29.29 6.88
C SER A 163 5.13 30.67 7.42
N ARG A 164 5.01 31.73 6.61
CA ARG A 164 5.19 33.13 7.07
C ARG A 164 4.00 33.66 7.87
N GLN A 165 2.81 33.09 7.68
CA GLN A 165 1.56 33.53 8.32
C GLN A 165 1.24 32.79 9.64
N GLY A 166 2.15 31.95 10.16
CA GLY A 166 2.07 31.44 11.54
C GLY A 166 1.33 30.11 11.73
N GLY A 167 1.53 29.13 10.82
CA GLY A 167 0.92 27.80 10.94
C GLY A 167 1.93 26.64 10.87
N LEU A 168 1.96 25.84 11.96
CA LEU A 168 2.59 24.52 12.17
C LEU A 168 4.10 24.39 12.45
N LEU A 169 4.91 25.43 12.28
CA LEU A 169 6.28 25.50 12.85
C LEU A 169 6.48 26.81 13.61
N GLY A 170 5.47 27.22 14.39
CA GLY A 170 5.61 28.27 15.39
C GLY A 170 6.49 27.78 16.54
N GLY A 171 7.80 27.96 16.40
CA GLY A 171 8.76 27.73 17.48
C GLY A 171 10.07 27.10 17.02
N ALA A 172 10.79 27.74 16.10
CA ALA A 172 12.18 27.38 15.85
C ALA A 172 13.04 28.58 15.39
N GLU A 173 12.87 29.74 16.01
CA GLU A 173 13.88 30.82 16.08
C GLU A 173 13.61 31.57 17.38
N SER A 174 14.56 32.02 18.19
CA SER A 174 16.01 31.91 18.23
C SER A 174 16.37 32.58 19.57
N GLY A 175 17.02 31.87 20.48
CA GLY A 175 17.33 32.36 21.82
C GLY A 175 18.70 31.87 22.24
N ASN A 176 19.71 32.43 21.57
CA ASN A 176 21.11 32.19 21.81
C ASN A 176 21.48 32.41 23.28
N GLU A 177 22.01 31.36 23.90
CA GLU A 177 22.74 31.43 25.15
C GLU A 177 24.11 32.06 24.85
N SER A 178 24.20 33.36 25.08
CA SER A 178 25.47 34.08 25.27
C SER A 178 25.25 34.97 26.48
N ASP A 179 25.56 34.42 27.64
CA ASP A 179 26.86 34.58 28.27
C ASP A 179 26.82 35.78 29.21
N ASN A 180 27.01 35.39 30.46
CA ASN A 180 27.19 36.20 31.62
C ASN A 180 28.55 36.92 31.45
N ALA A 181 28.53 38.20 31.09
CA ALA A 181 29.73 39.01 31.16
C ALA A 181 29.38 40.45 31.59
N VAL A 182 29.56 40.68 32.90
CA VAL A 182 30.23 41.86 33.46
C VAL A 182 29.58 43.22 33.15
N GLU A 183 28.70 43.69 34.06
CA GLU A 183 28.92 44.81 35.01
C GLU A 183 27.64 45.16 35.78
#